data_AF-A0A800CJE4-F1
#
_entry.id   AF-A0A800CJE4-F1
#
_cell.length_a   1.000
_cell.length_b   1.000
_cell.length_c   1.000
_cell.angle_alpha   90.00
_cell.angle_beta   90.00
_cell.angle_gamma   90.00
#
_symmetry.space_group_name_H-M   'P 1'
#
loop_
_entity.id
_entity.type
_entity.pdbx_description
1 polymer ?
#
loop_
_entity_poly.entity_id
_entity_poly.type
_entity_poly.pdbx_seq_one_letter_code
_entity_poly.pdbx_strand_id
1 'polypeptide(L)'
;LYFIGLVQPLGPIMPLAELQAKWAALLLTSQAALPDKAAMEAAIMGDQAKLKKRYVNSTRHTIQVDFFPYKRELEREMRDGRKRKKT
;
A
#
# COMPACT_ATOMS: atom_id res chain seq x y z
N LEU A 1 -6.48 -1.45 13.10
CA LEU A 1 -5.45 -0.40 13.23
C LEU A 1 -4.86 -0.17 11.84
N TYR A 2 -4.71 1.09 11.42
CA TYR A 2 -4.12 1.46 10.12
C TYR A 2 -3.06 2.53 10.34
N PHE A 3 -1.97 2.46 9.58
CA PHE A 3 -0.90 3.47 9.60
C PHE A 3 -0.99 4.31 8.33
N ILE A 4 -1.12 5.63 8.48
CA ILE A 4 -1.23 6.59 7.38
C ILE A 4 0.03 7.45 7.37
N GLY A 5 0.63 7.65 6.20
CA GLY A 5 1.88 8.39 6.03
C GLY A 5 3.15 7.63 6.45
N LEU A 6 3.06 6.34 6.78
CA LEU A 6 4.23 5.51 7.11
C LEU A 6 4.94 5.02 5.84
N VAL A 7 5.32 5.95 4.97
CA VAL A 7 6.06 5.73 3.72
C VAL A 7 6.96 6.92 3.44
N GLN A 8 8.09 6.70 2.77
CA GLN A 8 9.00 7.77 2.34
C GLN A 8 8.98 7.89 0.81
N PRO A 9 8.06 8.67 0.23
CA PRO A 9 7.95 8.77 -1.21
C PRO A 9 9.06 9.61 -1.84
N LEU A 10 9.47 9.23 -3.05
CA LEU A 10 10.17 10.14 -3.98
C LEU A 10 9.14 11.08 -4.63
N GLY A 11 8.63 12.02 -3.83
CA GLY A 11 7.55 12.94 -4.21
C GLY A 11 6.79 13.48 -3.00
N PRO A 12 5.68 14.20 -3.20
CA PRO A 12 4.89 14.75 -2.10
C PRO A 12 4.17 13.64 -1.32
N ILE A 13 4.26 13.66 0.01
CA ILE A 13 3.61 12.66 0.88
C ILE A 13 2.11 12.91 1.06
N MET A 14 1.68 14.17 1.07
CA MET A 14 0.30 14.55 1.38
C MET A 14 -0.75 13.86 0.47
N PRO A 15 -0.57 13.81 -0.87
CA PRO A 15 -1.52 13.11 -1.74
C PRO A 15 -1.57 11.60 -1.51
N LEU A 16 -0.44 10.97 -1.12
CA LEU A 16 -0.40 9.55 -0.83
C LEU A 16 -1.07 9.24 0.51
N ALA A 17 -0.83 10.06 1.53
CA ALA A 17 -1.50 9.95 2.83
C ALA A 17 -3.01 10.12 2.69
N GLU A 18 -3.48 11.04 1.84
CA GLU A 18 -4.90 11.21 1.52
C GLU A 18 -5.50 9.94 0.89
N LEU A 19 -4.80 9.35 -0.09
CA LEU A 19 -5.24 8.09 -0.72
C LEU A 19 -5.25 6.92 0.26
N GLN A 20 -4.24 6.81 1.12
CA GLN A 20 -4.21 5.80 2.19
C GLN A 20 -5.40 5.97 3.14
N ALA A 21 -5.73 7.22 3.52
CA ALA A 21 -6.88 7.51 4.39
C ALA A 21 -8.21 7.15 3.72
N LYS A 22 -8.38 7.47 2.43
CA LYS A 22 -9.56 7.06 1.65
C LYS A 22 -9.69 5.53 1.58
N TRP A 23 -8.59 4.82 1.38
CA TRP A 23 -8.60 3.37 1.38
C TRP A 23 -8.99 2.78 2.75
N ALA A 24 -8.35 3.26 3.82
CA ALA A 24 -8.67 2.83 5.18
C ALA A 24 -10.14 3.10 5.55
N ALA A 25 -10.70 4.25 5.13
CA ALA A 25 -12.10 4.58 5.33
C ALA A 25 -13.05 3.59 4.64
N LEU A 26 -12.74 3.15 3.41
CA LEU A 26 -13.54 2.13 2.71
C LEU A 26 -13.52 0.78 3.45
N LEU A 27 -12.39 0.40 4.02
CA LEU A 27 -12.27 -0.82 4.83
C LEU A 27 -13.03 -0.71 6.16
N LEU A 28 -12.87 0.41 6.86
CA LEU A 28 -13.57 0.67 8.14
C LEU A 28 -15.09 0.71 7.98
N THR A 29 -15.57 1.25 6.87
CA THR A 29 -17.02 1.31 6.56
C THR A 29 -17.53 0.06 5.85
N SER A 30 -16.73 -1.00 5.75
CA SER A 30 -17.10 -2.27 5.09
C SER A 30 -17.52 -2.14 3.62
N GLN A 31 -17.12 -1.05 2.94
CA GLN A 31 -17.36 -0.84 1.50
C GLN A 31 -16.32 -1.56 0.62
N ALA A 32 -15.26 -2.08 1.23
CA ALA A 32 -14.25 -2.90 0.60
C ALA A 32 -13.71 -3.95 1.58
N ALA A 33 -13.06 -4.99 1.05
CA ALA A 33 -12.43 -6.04 1.83
C ALA A 33 -10.94 -6.18 1.49
N LEU A 34 -10.14 -6.49 2.51
CA LEU A 34 -8.77 -6.96 2.33
C LEU A 34 -8.75 -8.36 1.72
N PRO A 35 -7.68 -8.75 1.00
CA PRO A 35 -7.46 -10.15 0.65
C PRO A 35 -7.20 -10.99 1.91
N ASP A 36 -7.16 -12.32 1.75
CA ASP A 36 -6.81 -13.20 2.85
C ASP A 36 -5.38 -12.97 3.35
N LYS A 37 -5.08 -13.55 4.53
CA LYS A 37 -3.80 -13.36 5.21
C LYS A 37 -2.61 -13.86 4.38
N ALA A 38 -2.74 -15.01 3.73
CA ALA A 38 -1.65 -15.60 2.96
C ALA A 38 -1.30 -14.74 1.74
N ALA A 39 -2.31 -14.20 1.06
CA ALA A 39 -2.12 -13.26 -0.05
C ALA A 39 -1.46 -11.96 0.41
N MET A 40 -1.83 -11.42 1.58
CA MET A 40 -1.18 -10.24 2.15
C MET A 40 0.30 -10.50 2.48
N GLU A 41 0.60 -11.63 3.13
CA GLU A 41 1.99 -12.01 3.47
C GLU A 41 2.86 -12.19 2.22
N ALA A 42 2.31 -12.85 1.19
CA ALA A 42 3.00 -13.03 -0.09
C ALA A 42 3.30 -11.68 -0.77
N ALA A 43 2.36 -10.74 -0.74
CA ALA A 43 2.57 -9.40 -1.29
C ALA A 43 3.68 -8.64 -0.53
N ILE A 44 3.64 -8.67 0.81
CA ILE A 44 4.67 -8.04 1.67
C ILE A 44 6.06 -8.60 1.37
N MET A 45 6.19 -9.94 1.31
CA MET A 45 7.47 -10.59 0.99
C MET A 45 7.96 -10.21 -0.41
N GLY A 46 7.07 -10.15 -1.39
CA GLY A 46 7.38 -9.72 -2.75
C GLY A 46 7.92 -8.29 -2.80
N ASP A 47 7.32 -7.36 -2.05
CA ASP A 47 7.75 -5.97 -2.02
C ASP A 47 9.07 -5.79 -1.26
N GLN A 48 9.26 -6.50 -0.14
CA GLN A 48 10.54 -6.53 0.57
C GLN A 48 11.68 -7.06 -0.33
N ALA A 49 11.41 -8.09 -1.14
CA ALA A 49 12.39 -8.62 -2.08
C ALA A 49 12.74 -7.61 -3.19
N LYS A 50 11.74 -6.88 -3.72
CA LYS A 50 11.96 -5.81 -4.72
C LYS A 50 12.78 -4.66 -4.13
N LEU A 51 12.46 -4.22 -2.90
CA LEU A 51 13.19 -3.17 -2.21
C LEU A 51 14.65 -3.56 -1.99
N LYS A 52 14.91 -4.78 -1.51
CA LYS A 52 16.26 -5.33 -1.31
C LYS A 52 17.08 -5.39 -2.60
N LYS A 53 16.43 -5.65 -3.75
CA LYS A 53 17.09 -5.66 -5.06
C LYS A 53 17.39 -4.25 -5.59
N ARG A 54 16.53 -3.27 -5.28
CA ARG A 54 16.58 -1.92 -5.85
C ARG A 54 17.45 -0.95 -5.06
N TYR A 55 17.58 -1.14 -3.74
CA TYR A 55 18.34 -0.26 -2.87
C TYR A 55 19.51 -1.01 -2.22
N VAL A 56 20.72 -0.45 -2.34
CA VAL A 56 21.90 -0.91 -1.60
C VAL A 56 21.59 -0.85 -0.10
N ASN A 57 21.94 -1.91 0.64
CA ASN A 57 21.75 -2.08 2.10
C ASN A 57 22.21 -0.84 2.89
N SER A 58 21.33 0.14 3.04
CA SER A 58 21.52 1.33 3.85
C SER A 58 20.23 1.55 4.62
N THR A 59 20.38 1.80 5.93
CA THR A 59 19.31 1.96 6.92
C THR A 59 18.24 2.99 6.57
N ARG A 60 18.47 3.82 5.55
CA ARG A 60 17.55 4.87 5.06
C ARG A 60 16.59 4.44 3.95
N HIS A 61 16.63 3.17 3.50
CA HIS A 61 15.85 2.67 2.34
C HIS A 61 14.77 1.63 2.69
N THR A 62 14.27 1.63 3.93
CA THR A 62 13.34 0.60 4.42
C THR A 62 11.87 0.84 4.05
N ILE A 63 11.48 2.08 3.79
CA ILE A 63 10.08 2.47 3.47
C ILE A 63 9.97 3.36 2.23
N GLN A 64 10.99 3.34 1.35
CA GLN A 64 11.00 4.18 0.17
C GLN A 64 10.05 3.68 -0.91
N VAL A 65 9.27 4.60 -1.48
CA VAL A 65 8.32 4.28 -2.56
C VAL A 65 8.43 5.31 -3.69
N ASP A 66 8.25 4.86 -4.93
CA ASP A 66 8.04 5.78 -6.04
C ASP A 66 6.59 6.28 -6.01
N PHE A 67 6.39 7.59 -6.17
CA PHE A 67 5.08 8.21 -6.02
C PHE A 67 4.00 7.61 -6.96
N PHE A 68 4.26 7.56 -8.27
CA PHE A 68 3.26 7.08 -9.24
C PHE A 68 2.95 5.58 -9.13
N PRO A 69 3.95 4.68 -9.02
CA PRO A 69 3.69 3.26 -8.78
C PRO A 69 2.84 3.01 -7.52
N TYR A 70 3.19 3.67 -6.41
CA TYR A 70 2.47 3.50 -5.14
C TYR A 70 1.03 4.03 -5.21
N LYS A 71 0.83 5.20 -5.83
CA LYS A 71 -0.51 5.76 -6.09
C LYS A 71 -1.38 4.78 -6.89
N ARG A 72 -0.83 4.24 -8.00
CA ARG A 72 -1.55 3.30 -8.87
C ARG A 72 -1.90 2.00 -8.15
N GLU A 73 -1.04 1.55 -7.25
CA GLU A 73 -1.28 0.38 -6.41
C GLU A 73 -2.44 0.60 -5.43
N LEU A 74 -2.47 1.73 -4.72
CA LEU A 74 -3.60 2.08 -3.85
C LEU A 74 -4.92 2.14 -4.64
N GLU A 75 -4.92 2.79 -5.79
CA GLU A 75 -6.11 2.89 -6.66
C GLU A 75 -6.57 1.52 -7.19
N ARG A 76 -5.64 0.61 -7.47
CA ARG A 76 -5.93 -0.77 -7.86
C ARG A 76 -6.57 -1.52 -6.69
N GLU A 77 -5.96 -1.49 -5.51
CA GLU A 77 -6.50 -2.18 -4.33
C GLU A 77 -7.86 -1.66 -3.90
N MET A 78 -8.11 -0.35 -4.01
CA MET A 78 -9.45 0.21 -3.77
C MET A 78 -10.51 -0.39 -4.70
N ARG A 79 -10.17 -0.61 -5.97
CA ARG A 79 -11.08 -1.23 -6.94
C ARG A 79 -11.27 -2.72 -6.65
N ASP A 80 -10.19 -3.43 -6.39
CA ASP A 80 -10.23 -4.89 -6.19
C ASP A 80 -10.87 -5.26 -4.86
N GLY A 81 -10.64 -4.48 -3.80
CA GLY A 81 -11.30 -4.67 -2.52
C GLY A 81 -12.81 -4.45 -2.56
N ARG A 82 -13.30 -3.52 -3.40
CA ARG A 82 -14.73 -3.37 -3.67
C ARG A 82 -15.31 -4.60 -4.38
N LYS A 83 -14.57 -5.21 -5.30
CA LYS A 83 -14.99 -6.47 -5.95
C LYS A 83 -15.01 -7.63 -4.96
N ARG A 84 -13.97 -7.75 -4.11
CA ARG A 84 -13.90 -8.78 -3.05
C ARG A 84 -15.09 -8.70 -2.11
N LYS A 85 -15.54 -7.50 -1.74
CA LYS A 85 -16.71 -7.34 -0.85
C LYS A 85 -18.04 -7.73 -1.50
N LYS A 86 -18.14 -7.66 -2.83
CA LYS A 86 -19.34 -8.09 -3.59
C LYS A 86 -19.40 -9.61 -3.78
N THR A 87 -18.30 -10.31 -3.53
CA THR A 87 -18.19 -11.77 -3.63
C THR A 87 -18.49 -12.37 -2.26
#